data_AF-M0F5W7-F1
#
_entry.id   AF-M0F5W7-F1
#
_cell.length_a   1.000
_cell.length_b   1.000
_cell.length_c   1.000
_cell.angle_alpha   90.00
_cell.angle_beta   90.00
_cell.angle_gamma   90.00
#
_symmetry.space_group_name_H-M   'P 1'
#
loop_
_entity.id
_entity.type
_entity.pdbx_description
1 polymer ?
#
loop_
_entity_poly.entity_id
_entity_poly.type
_entity_poly.pdbx_seq_one_letter_code
_entity_poly.pdbx_strand_id
1 'polypeptide(L)'
;MDISRRGVLGGLGAVCGVGAVGFAGATRVTDGEALEGIGGEGPGPAGGEEDGSDDGPTAAPVDPDAPFAATLTGDDGTEARLFDASDLDRVKGVFAEDGEYLVQVVLSEAGVESFRSRLDDAGATDDPAAFVVSMALDGTEVRRVELDEETVDSLTASEWGGVLTLPFGEESVAESVFERLAAEE
;
A
#
# COMPACT_ATOMS: atom_id res chain seq x y z
N MET A 1 4.89 59.31 -0.71
CA MET A 1 4.58 58.84 -2.06
C MET A 1 5.09 57.43 -2.14
N ASP A 2 4.17 56.48 -2.40
CA ASP A 2 4.41 55.09 -2.84
C ASP A 2 5.06 54.14 -1.79
N ILE A 3 4.60 52.90 -1.55
CA ILE A 3 3.88 51.93 -2.38
C ILE A 3 3.04 50.98 -1.51
N SER A 4 1.82 50.67 -1.97
CA SER A 4 1.02 49.50 -1.57
C SER A 4 1.63 48.19 -2.06
N ARG A 5 1.73 47.17 -1.20
CA ARG A 5 1.68 45.72 -1.53
C ARG A 5 1.06 45.00 -0.31
N ARG A 6 -0.19 44.52 -0.32
CA ARG A 6 -0.83 43.42 -1.06
C ARG A 6 -0.33 42.04 -0.59
N GLY A 7 -1.23 41.23 -0.01
CA GLY A 7 -1.08 39.78 0.23
C GLY A 7 -1.81 39.35 1.51
N VAL A 8 -3.10 39.00 1.48
CA VAL A 8 -3.60 37.61 1.36
C VAL A 8 -3.06 36.71 2.47
N LEU A 9 -3.85 36.55 3.53
CA LEU A 9 -3.79 35.43 4.47
C LEU A 9 -5.22 34.93 4.62
N GLY A 10 -5.57 33.93 3.82
CA GLY A 10 -6.90 33.37 3.73
C GLY A 10 -6.85 32.15 2.84
N GLY A 11 -6.54 31.02 3.46
CA GLY A 11 -6.44 29.72 2.80
C GLY A 11 -6.23 28.67 3.87
N LEU A 12 -7.32 28.29 4.53
CA LEU A 12 -7.40 27.07 5.32
C LEU A 12 -7.00 25.91 4.39
N GLY A 13 -5.81 25.35 4.61
CA GLY A 13 -5.45 24.07 4.02
C GLY A 13 -6.43 23.05 4.59
N ALA A 14 -7.31 22.54 3.74
CA ALA A 14 -8.00 21.30 3.99
C ALA A 14 -6.92 20.24 4.13
N VAL A 15 -6.67 19.80 5.36
CA VAL A 15 -6.03 18.52 5.62
C VAL A 15 -7.00 17.48 5.10
N CYS A 16 -6.80 17.05 3.85
CA CYS A 16 -7.36 15.78 3.38
C CYS A 16 -6.79 14.73 4.33
N GLY A 17 -7.61 14.25 5.26
CA GLY A 17 -7.34 12.99 5.94
C GLY A 17 -7.29 11.94 4.84
N VAL A 18 -6.10 11.52 4.45
CA VAL A 18 -5.95 10.37 3.58
C VAL A 18 -6.30 9.19 4.47
N GLY A 19 -7.54 8.71 4.36
CA GLY A 19 -7.95 7.46 4.99
C GLY A 19 -7.12 6.34 4.37
N ALA A 20 -6.13 5.86 5.11
CA ALA A 20 -5.54 4.57 4.81
C ALA A 20 -6.62 3.53 5.11
N VAL A 21 -7.15 2.89 4.06
CA VAL A 21 -8.06 1.76 4.24
C VAL A 21 -7.19 0.58 4.69
N GLY A 22 -7.23 0.30 6.00
CA GLY A 22 -6.68 -0.90 6.58
C GLY A 22 -7.65 -2.04 6.36
N PHE A 23 -7.28 -3.04 5.57
CA PHE A 23 -8.08 -4.24 5.37
C PHE A 23 -8.14 -5.07 6.66
N ALA A 24 -9.21 -4.91 7.44
CA ALA A 24 -9.49 -5.70 8.63
C ALA A 24 -10.16 -7.03 8.21
N GLY A 25 -9.41 -8.13 8.24
CA GLY A 25 -9.90 -9.48 7.89
C GLY A 25 -8.94 -10.31 7.05
N ALA A 26 -7.90 -9.69 6.51
CA ALA A 26 -7.02 -10.34 5.56
C ALA A 26 -6.01 -11.28 6.22
N THR A 27 -6.05 -12.55 5.81
CA THR A 27 -5.09 -13.58 6.21
C THR A 27 -3.70 -13.21 5.70
N ARG A 28 -2.72 -13.10 6.61
CA ARG A 28 -1.31 -13.04 6.21
C ARG A 28 -0.91 -14.41 5.71
N VAL A 29 -0.57 -14.48 4.44
CA VAL A 29 0.13 -15.64 3.87
C VAL A 29 1.60 -15.30 3.91
N THR A 30 2.21 -15.53 5.06
CA THR A 30 3.65 -15.76 5.13
C THR A 30 3.81 -17.29 5.08
N ASP A 31 3.70 -17.87 3.89
CA ASP A 31 4.09 -19.28 3.75
C ASP A 31 5.60 -19.34 3.91
N GLY A 32 6.02 -19.96 5.00
CA GLY A 32 7.42 -20.14 5.34
C GLY A 32 8.07 -21.11 4.36
N GLU A 33 8.62 -20.58 3.28
CA GLU A 33 9.70 -21.25 2.55
C GLU A 33 11.00 -20.49 2.81
N ALA A 34 11.90 -21.18 3.51
CA ALA A 34 13.10 -20.64 4.09
C ALA A 34 14.00 -19.95 3.05
N LEU A 35 14.21 -18.64 3.22
CA LEU A 35 15.44 -18.01 2.76
C LEU A 35 16.58 -18.53 3.65
N GLU A 36 17.10 -19.70 3.28
CA GLU A 36 18.30 -20.29 3.87
C GLU A 36 19.50 -19.37 3.58
N GLY A 37 19.92 -18.63 4.60
CA GLY A 37 21.29 -18.12 4.69
C GLY A 37 21.44 -16.61 4.70
N ILE A 38 21.17 -15.97 5.84
CA ILE A 38 22.05 -14.95 6.41
C ILE A 38 21.98 -15.01 7.93
N GLY A 39 22.92 -15.74 8.52
CA GLY A 39 23.18 -15.69 9.95
C GLY A 39 23.73 -14.33 10.34
N GLY A 40 23.15 -13.73 11.38
CA GLY A 40 23.62 -12.49 11.97
C GLY A 40 23.11 -12.35 13.40
N GLU A 41 23.70 -13.09 14.34
CA GLU A 41 23.61 -12.78 15.77
C GLU A 41 24.16 -11.37 16.01
N GLY A 42 23.28 -10.45 16.43
CA GLY A 42 23.62 -9.07 16.77
C GLY A 42 22.80 -8.58 17.97
N PRO A 43 23.43 -7.99 19.00
CA PRO A 43 22.78 -7.67 20.28
C PRO A 43 21.89 -6.42 20.16
N GLY A 44 20.71 -6.45 20.80
CA GLY A 44 19.86 -5.27 20.90
C GLY A 44 20.49 -4.13 21.73
N PRO A 45 20.08 -2.88 21.48
CA PRO A 45 19.98 -1.85 22.52
C PRO A 45 18.56 -1.26 22.56
N ALA A 46 17.94 -1.12 23.74
CA ALA A 46 18.05 0.01 24.67
C ALA A 46 17.52 1.32 24.06
N GLY A 47 16.40 1.79 24.62
CA GLY A 47 15.67 2.95 24.12
C GLY A 47 16.29 4.32 24.44
N GLY A 48 15.61 5.34 23.92
CA GLY A 48 15.76 6.75 24.26
C GLY A 48 16.71 7.52 23.35
N GLU A 49 16.19 8.28 22.38
CA GLU A 49 16.10 9.75 22.47
C GLU A 49 15.38 10.29 21.23
N GLU A 50 14.47 11.23 21.46
CA GLU A 50 13.63 11.93 20.51
C GLU A 50 14.38 13.18 20.01
N ASP A 51 14.85 13.15 18.76
CA ASP A 51 15.38 14.33 18.05
C ASP A 51 14.58 14.51 16.74
N GLY A 52 13.91 15.66 16.64
CA GLY A 52 12.86 15.93 15.66
C GLY A 52 13.34 16.26 14.25
N SER A 53 13.63 15.22 13.47
CA SER A 53 13.39 15.25 12.03
C SER A 53 11.96 14.80 11.76
N ASP A 54 11.22 15.56 10.97
CA ASP A 54 10.01 15.10 10.27
C ASP A 54 10.43 14.03 9.24
N ASP A 55 10.98 12.91 9.71
CA ASP A 55 11.32 11.75 8.87
C ASP A 55 10.11 10.83 8.95
N GLY A 56 9.08 11.18 8.18
CA GLY A 56 8.02 10.23 7.86
C GLY A 56 8.63 8.95 7.25
N PRO A 57 7.86 7.85 7.19
CA PRO A 57 8.37 6.59 6.65
C PRO A 57 9.08 6.80 5.31
N THR A 58 10.26 6.20 5.15
CA THR A 58 11.09 6.32 3.95
C THR A 58 10.23 6.12 2.70
N ALA A 59 10.27 7.05 1.76
CA ALA A 59 9.46 6.96 0.54
C ALA A 59 10.38 6.91 -0.68
N ALA A 60 10.11 5.99 -1.59
CA ALA A 60 10.84 5.84 -2.84
C ALA A 60 9.87 5.77 -4.03
N PRO A 61 10.28 6.26 -5.22
CA PRO A 61 9.55 5.97 -6.45
C PRO A 61 9.52 4.46 -6.69
N VAL A 62 8.43 3.96 -7.27
CA VAL A 62 8.31 2.54 -7.63
C VAL A 62 9.02 2.28 -8.96
N ASP A 63 9.70 1.14 -9.05
CA ASP A 63 10.15 0.59 -10.33
C ASP A 63 8.93 0.07 -11.12
N PRO A 64 8.58 0.65 -12.28
CA PRO A 64 7.37 0.26 -13.01
C PRO A 64 7.44 -1.16 -13.59
N ASP A 65 8.65 -1.73 -13.68
CA ASP A 65 8.91 -3.09 -14.14
C ASP A 65 9.01 -4.11 -12.99
N ALA A 66 8.82 -3.67 -11.74
CA ALA A 66 8.82 -4.56 -10.58
C ALA A 66 7.75 -5.65 -10.75
N PRO A 67 8.04 -6.92 -10.38
CA PRO A 67 7.11 -8.03 -10.58
C PRO A 67 6.01 -8.05 -9.52
N PHE A 68 5.29 -6.95 -9.35
CA PHE A 68 4.22 -6.77 -8.40
C PHE A 68 2.88 -6.58 -9.10
N ALA A 69 1.87 -7.35 -8.71
CA ALA A 69 0.53 -7.25 -9.25
C ALA A 69 -0.54 -7.61 -8.23
N ALA A 70 -1.69 -6.97 -8.36
CA ALA A 70 -2.92 -7.36 -7.69
C ALA A 70 -3.88 -7.99 -8.69
N THR A 71 -4.40 -9.16 -8.33
CA THR A 71 -5.36 -9.93 -9.11
C THR A 71 -6.63 -10.12 -8.29
N LEU A 72 -7.77 -9.90 -8.93
CA LEU A 72 -9.10 -10.22 -8.44
C LEU A 72 -9.48 -11.62 -8.91
N THR A 73 -9.95 -12.46 -7.99
CA THR A 73 -10.49 -13.78 -8.29
C THR A 73 -11.91 -13.88 -7.73
N GLY A 74 -12.86 -14.27 -8.56
CA GLY A 74 -14.26 -14.52 -8.16
C GLY A 74 -14.57 -16.01 -8.05
N ASP A 75 -15.56 -16.38 -7.24
CA ASP A 75 -15.96 -17.79 -7.04
C ASP A 75 -16.55 -18.43 -8.32
N ASP A 76 -17.07 -17.61 -9.25
CA ASP A 76 -17.53 -18.05 -10.59
C ASP A 76 -16.37 -18.37 -11.56
N GLY A 77 -15.12 -18.21 -11.11
CA GLY A 77 -13.92 -18.39 -11.94
C GLY A 77 -13.46 -17.13 -12.67
N THR A 78 -14.05 -15.97 -12.37
CA THR A 78 -13.56 -14.67 -12.83
C THR A 78 -12.13 -14.45 -12.35
N GLU A 79 -11.24 -14.06 -13.26
CA GLU A 79 -9.87 -13.66 -12.93
C GLU A 79 -9.53 -12.39 -13.71
N ALA A 80 -9.15 -11.33 -13.01
CA ALA A 80 -8.82 -10.04 -13.61
C ALA A 80 -7.67 -9.37 -12.86
N ARG A 81 -6.70 -8.80 -13.58
CA ARG A 81 -5.68 -7.94 -12.96
C ARG A 81 -6.32 -6.62 -12.56
N LEU A 82 -6.18 -6.22 -11.30
CA LEU A 82 -6.64 -4.92 -10.80
C LEU A 82 -5.62 -3.81 -11.00
N PHE A 83 -4.34 -4.10 -10.78
CA PHE A 83 -3.22 -3.18 -11.06
C PHE A 83 -1.89 -3.93 -11.03
N ASP A 84 -0.84 -3.31 -11.57
CA ASP A 84 0.55 -3.76 -11.41
C ASP A 84 1.48 -2.60 -11.03
N ALA A 85 2.78 -2.87 -10.89
CA ALA A 85 3.78 -1.88 -10.48
C ALA A 85 3.76 -0.59 -11.32
N SER A 86 3.39 -0.68 -12.60
CA SER A 86 3.29 0.49 -13.49
C SER A 86 2.14 1.45 -13.13
N ASP A 87 1.14 0.97 -12.39
CA ASP A 87 0.03 1.78 -11.89
C ASP A 87 0.40 2.51 -10.57
N LEU A 88 1.56 2.22 -9.96
CA LEU A 88 2.02 2.81 -8.70
C LEU A 88 2.83 4.10 -8.90
N ASP A 89 2.69 5.03 -7.96
CA ASP A 89 3.47 6.28 -7.90
C ASP A 89 4.69 6.13 -6.97
N ARG A 90 4.46 5.60 -5.77
CA ARG A 90 5.50 5.45 -4.75
C ARG A 90 5.22 4.31 -3.79
N VAL A 91 6.28 3.83 -3.17
CA VAL A 91 6.24 2.93 -2.03
C VAL A 91 6.75 3.67 -0.79
N LYS A 92 6.10 3.46 0.35
CA LYS A 92 6.52 3.98 1.66
C LYS A 92 6.90 2.80 2.55
N GLY A 93 8.12 2.87 3.03
CA GLY A 93 8.86 1.85 3.76
C GLY A 93 8.61 1.86 5.24
N VAL A 94 9.32 0.95 5.89
CA VAL A 94 8.77 0.14 6.98
C VAL A 94 8.53 0.95 8.24
N PHE A 95 7.29 1.01 8.68
CA PHE A 95 6.93 1.50 10.01
C PHE A 95 6.25 0.40 10.81
N ALA A 96 6.58 0.33 12.08
CA ALA A 96 5.98 -0.62 13.00
C ALA A 96 4.67 -0.05 13.55
N GLU A 97 3.58 -0.79 13.38
CA GLU A 97 2.24 -0.44 13.91
C GLU A 97 1.60 -1.71 14.49
N ASP A 98 1.02 -1.61 15.68
CA ASP A 98 0.37 -2.73 16.39
C ASP A 98 1.18 -4.06 16.47
N GLY A 99 2.51 -3.96 16.48
CA GLY A 99 3.42 -5.11 16.55
C GLY A 99 3.71 -5.77 15.19
N GLU A 100 3.39 -5.07 14.10
CA GLU A 100 3.50 -5.52 12.71
C GLU A 100 4.31 -4.51 11.92
N TYR A 101 4.90 -4.95 10.81
CA TYR A 101 5.73 -4.12 9.94
C TYR A 101 4.94 -3.79 8.68
N LEU A 102 4.71 -2.51 8.42
CA LEU A 102 3.83 -2.06 7.35
C LEU A 102 4.63 -1.47 6.19
N VAL A 103 4.28 -1.89 4.97
CA VAL A 103 4.68 -1.22 3.72
C VAL A 103 3.44 -0.65 3.09
N GLN A 104 3.46 0.62 2.70
CA GLN A 104 2.35 1.22 1.95
C GLN A 104 2.75 1.37 0.48
N VAL A 105 1.86 0.94 -0.41
CA VAL A 105 1.97 1.27 -1.84
C VAL A 105 0.90 2.31 -2.18
N VAL A 106 1.29 3.28 -3.01
CA VAL A 106 0.41 4.37 -3.42
C VAL A 106 0.21 4.27 -4.93
N LEU A 107 -1.05 4.09 -5.34
CA LEU A 107 -1.42 4.12 -6.75
C LEU A 107 -1.31 5.56 -7.28
N SER A 108 -0.90 5.68 -8.53
CA SER A 108 -1.05 6.93 -9.28
C SER A 108 -2.53 7.27 -9.46
N GLU A 109 -2.86 8.53 -9.77
CA GLU A 109 -4.26 8.94 -10.03
C GLU A 109 -4.91 8.07 -11.13
N ALA A 110 -4.16 7.79 -12.21
CA ALA A 110 -4.59 6.91 -13.29
C ALA A 110 -4.75 5.45 -12.83
N GLY A 111 -3.87 4.99 -11.93
CA GLY A 111 -3.97 3.69 -11.29
C GLY A 111 -5.24 3.55 -10.44
N VAL A 112 -5.60 4.57 -9.66
CA VAL A 112 -6.84 4.60 -8.86
C VAL A 112 -8.08 4.53 -9.74
N GLU A 113 -8.12 5.33 -10.82
CA GLU A 113 -9.25 5.27 -11.77
C GLU A 113 -9.36 3.90 -12.44
N SER A 114 -8.23 3.33 -12.87
CA SER A 114 -8.17 2.00 -13.49
C SER A 114 -8.61 0.91 -12.52
N PHE A 115 -8.15 0.98 -11.26
CA PHE A 115 -8.53 0.06 -10.21
C PHE A 115 -10.05 0.02 -9.98
N ARG A 116 -10.66 1.19 -9.82
CA ARG A 116 -12.11 1.31 -9.61
C ARG A 116 -12.90 0.80 -10.81
N SER A 117 -12.45 1.16 -12.01
CA SER A 117 -13.07 0.68 -13.27
C SER A 117 -13.00 -0.84 -13.39
N ARG A 118 -11.85 -1.45 -13.06
CA ARG A 118 -11.68 -2.92 -13.14
C ARG A 118 -12.46 -3.66 -12.06
N LEU A 119 -12.62 -3.09 -10.86
CA LEU A 119 -13.50 -3.63 -9.83
C LEU A 119 -14.98 -3.64 -10.28
N ASP A 120 -15.43 -2.53 -10.86
CA ASP A 120 -16.79 -2.38 -11.36
C ASP A 120 -17.07 -3.31 -12.55
N ASP A 121 -16.16 -3.37 -13.53
CA ASP A 121 -16.30 -4.25 -14.70
C ASP A 121 -16.35 -5.74 -14.33
N ALA A 122 -15.64 -6.12 -13.26
CA ALA A 122 -15.69 -7.47 -12.72
C ALA A 122 -16.96 -7.77 -11.91
N GLY A 123 -17.78 -6.77 -11.58
CA GLY A 123 -18.98 -6.90 -10.75
C GLY A 123 -18.69 -6.99 -9.25
N ALA A 124 -17.47 -6.68 -8.81
CA ALA A 124 -17.11 -6.70 -7.39
C ALA A 124 -17.73 -5.54 -6.59
N THR A 125 -18.28 -4.52 -7.28
CA THR A 125 -19.10 -3.46 -6.68
C THR A 125 -20.52 -3.90 -6.39
N ASP A 126 -21.05 -4.88 -7.14
CA ASP A 126 -22.40 -5.41 -6.97
C ASP A 126 -22.47 -6.58 -5.97
N ASP A 127 -21.51 -7.50 -6.01
CA ASP A 127 -21.44 -8.67 -5.10
C ASP A 127 -20.01 -8.86 -4.57
N PRO A 128 -19.53 -7.98 -3.66
CA PRO A 128 -18.13 -7.96 -3.23
C PRO A 128 -17.70 -9.27 -2.54
N ALA A 129 -18.59 -9.88 -1.77
CA ALA A 129 -18.31 -11.11 -1.01
C ALA A 129 -17.96 -12.32 -1.89
N ALA A 130 -18.27 -12.30 -3.20
CA ALA A 130 -17.86 -13.34 -4.14
C ALA A 130 -16.40 -13.23 -4.59
N PHE A 131 -15.68 -12.18 -4.21
CA PHE A 131 -14.36 -11.87 -4.74
C PHE A 131 -13.26 -11.78 -3.69
N VAL A 132 -12.05 -12.12 -4.13
CA VAL A 132 -10.83 -12.01 -3.34
C VAL A 132 -9.77 -11.29 -4.16
N VAL A 133 -9.09 -10.33 -3.54
CA VAL A 133 -7.90 -9.68 -4.09
C VAL A 133 -6.65 -10.37 -3.55
N SER A 134 -5.84 -10.91 -4.44
CA SER A 134 -4.52 -11.45 -4.14
C SER A 134 -3.45 -10.52 -4.73
N MET A 135 -2.54 -10.07 -3.89
CA MET A 135 -1.36 -9.30 -4.28
C MET A 135 -0.15 -10.20 -4.20
N ALA A 136 0.64 -10.21 -5.27
CA ALA A 136 1.83 -11.03 -5.38
C ALA A 136 3.05 -10.20 -5.78
N LEU A 137 4.20 -10.55 -5.22
CA LEU A 137 5.51 -10.06 -5.60
C LEU A 137 6.35 -11.24 -6.09
N ASP A 138 6.87 -11.14 -7.31
CA ASP A 138 7.60 -12.23 -7.99
C ASP A 138 6.78 -13.54 -8.04
N GLY A 139 5.46 -13.42 -8.20
CA GLY A 139 4.53 -14.56 -8.19
C GLY A 139 4.26 -15.17 -6.80
N THR A 140 4.92 -14.67 -5.75
CA THR A 140 4.66 -15.08 -4.37
C THR A 140 3.55 -14.22 -3.79
N GLU A 141 2.45 -14.81 -3.34
CA GLU A 141 1.35 -14.08 -2.68
C GLU A 141 1.86 -13.43 -1.40
N VAL A 142 1.86 -12.10 -1.36
CA VAL A 142 2.28 -11.31 -0.18
C VAL A 142 1.07 -10.86 0.64
N ARG A 143 -0.11 -10.78 0.02
CA ARG A 143 -1.34 -10.36 0.70
C ARG A 143 -2.58 -10.89 -0.01
N ARG A 144 -3.52 -11.42 0.77
CA ARG A 144 -4.84 -11.82 0.31
C ARG A 144 -5.91 -11.08 1.09
N VAL A 145 -6.90 -10.54 0.40
CA VAL A 145 -8.00 -9.76 0.96
C VAL A 145 -9.31 -10.29 0.40
N GLU A 146 -10.17 -10.79 1.28
CA GLU A 146 -11.56 -11.08 0.93
C GLU A 146 -12.33 -9.75 0.88
N LEU A 147 -13.09 -9.53 -0.20
CA LEU A 147 -13.85 -8.29 -0.36
C LEU A 147 -15.19 -8.39 0.37
N ASP A 148 -15.63 -7.25 0.86
CA ASP A 148 -16.91 -7.03 1.55
C ASP A 148 -17.45 -5.66 1.12
N GLU A 149 -18.74 -5.41 1.37
CA GLU A 149 -19.42 -4.15 1.03
C GLU A 149 -18.72 -2.93 1.62
N GLU A 150 -18.32 -2.95 2.90
CA GLU A 150 -17.62 -1.83 3.55
C GLU A 150 -16.24 -1.60 2.93
N THR A 151 -15.54 -2.69 2.62
CA THR A 151 -14.22 -2.62 2.00
C THR A 151 -14.30 -2.02 0.61
N VAL A 152 -15.23 -2.49 -0.23
CA VAL A 152 -15.37 -1.99 -1.61
C VAL A 152 -15.92 -0.56 -1.63
N ASP A 153 -16.85 -0.19 -0.74
CA ASP A 153 -17.29 1.20 -0.59
C ASP A 153 -16.11 2.11 -0.24
N SER A 154 -15.30 1.70 0.73
CA SER A 154 -14.10 2.45 1.14
C SER A 154 -13.10 2.62 0.00
N LEU A 155 -12.86 1.58 -0.79
CA LEU A 155 -11.93 1.63 -1.93
C LEU A 155 -12.49 2.38 -3.15
N THR A 156 -13.80 2.48 -3.29
CA THR A 156 -14.43 3.20 -4.40
C THR A 156 -14.78 4.64 -4.04
N ALA A 157 -14.77 4.98 -2.75
CA ALA A 157 -14.98 6.32 -2.24
C ALA A 157 -13.96 7.29 -2.83
N SER A 158 -14.43 8.48 -3.25
CA SER A 158 -13.57 9.50 -3.87
C SER A 158 -12.45 10.01 -2.95
N GLU A 159 -12.58 9.83 -1.64
CA GLU A 159 -11.57 10.17 -0.64
C GLU A 159 -10.43 9.15 -0.51
N TRP A 160 -10.63 7.92 -1.00
CA TRP A 160 -9.57 6.92 -1.02
C TRP A 160 -8.50 7.33 -2.02
N GLY A 161 -7.39 7.85 -1.48
CA GLY A 161 -6.26 8.38 -2.25
C GLY A 161 -5.34 7.30 -2.84
N GLY A 162 -5.84 6.07 -3.07
CA GLY A 162 -5.07 4.99 -3.67
C GLY A 162 -3.99 4.39 -2.77
N VAL A 163 -4.12 4.51 -1.45
CA VAL A 163 -3.14 3.95 -0.50
C VAL A 163 -3.59 2.55 -0.08
N LEU A 164 -2.71 1.58 -0.26
CA LEU A 164 -2.88 0.20 0.19
C LEU A 164 -1.78 -0.14 1.20
N THR A 165 -2.17 -0.77 2.30
CA THR A 165 -1.24 -1.16 3.38
C THR A 165 -1.00 -2.67 3.36
N LEU A 166 0.26 -3.06 3.30
CA LEU A 166 0.76 -4.43 3.29
C LEU A 166 1.42 -4.74 4.64
N PRO A 167 0.78 -5.53 5.52
CA PRO A 167 1.34 -5.84 6.81
C PRO A 167 2.14 -7.15 6.82
N PHE A 168 3.30 -7.12 7.46
CA PHE A 168 4.23 -8.24 7.59
C PHE A 168 4.53 -8.55 9.06
N GLY A 169 4.78 -9.82 9.36
CA GLY A 169 5.16 -10.25 10.72
C GLY A 169 6.64 -10.03 11.05
N GLU A 170 7.48 -9.79 10.04
CA GLU A 170 8.92 -9.65 10.18
C GLU A 170 9.42 -8.40 9.44
N GLU A 171 10.25 -7.61 10.11
CA GLU A 171 10.82 -6.36 9.57
C GLU A 171 11.61 -6.61 8.29
N SER A 172 12.47 -7.63 8.29
CA SER A 172 13.32 -7.96 7.15
C SER A 172 12.50 -8.35 5.90
N VAL A 173 11.30 -8.90 6.07
CA VAL A 173 10.40 -9.19 4.95
C VAL A 173 9.81 -7.91 4.40
N ALA A 174 9.33 -7.01 5.28
CA ALA A 174 8.81 -5.71 4.89
C ALA A 174 9.89 -4.87 4.17
N GLU A 175 11.12 -4.88 4.68
CA GLU A 175 12.26 -4.17 4.09
C GLU A 175 12.60 -4.76 2.70
N SER A 176 12.67 -6.09 2.59
CA SER A 176 12.95 -6.74 1.30
C SER A 176 11.85 -6.50 0.25
N VAL A 177 10.59 -6.35 0.67
CA VAL A 177 9.48 -5.95 -0.22
C VAL A 177 9.63 -4.50 -0.63
N PHE A 178 9.94 -3.60 0.30
CA PHE A 178 10.19 -2.19 -0.01
C PHE A 178 11.32 -2.03 -1.02
N GLU A 179 12.47 -2.67 -0.78
CA GLU A 179 13.64 -2.60 -1.67
C GLU A 179 13.36 -3.17 -3.06
N ARG A 180 12.55 -4.23 -3.18
CA ARG A 180 12.17 -4.80 -4.49
C ARG A 180 11.20 -3.93 -5.29
N LEU A 181 10.39 -3.13 -4.61
CA LEU A 181 9.44 -2.23 -5.26
C LEU A 181 10.07 -0.88 -5.59
N ALA A 182 11.03 -0.43 -4.79
CA ALA A 182 11.72 0.82 -5.00
C ALA A 182 12.58 0.76 -6.28
N ALA A 183 12.53 1.82 -7.09
CA ALA A 183 13.46 1.98 -8.19
C ALA A 183 14.89 2.19 -7.66
N GLU A 184 15.87 1.57 -8.33
CA GLU A 184 17.28 1.87 -8.07
C GLU A 184 17.56 3.32 -8.48
N GLU A 185 18.08 4.14 -7.55
CA GLU A 185 18.42 5.56 -7.82
C GLU A 185 19.57 5.76 -8.82
#